data_AF-A0A383VR16-F1
#
_entry.id   AF-A0A383VR16-F1
#
_cell.length_a   1.000
_cell.length_b   1.000
_cell.length_c   1.000
_cell.angle_alpha   90.00
_cell.angle_beta   90.00
_cell.angle_gamma   90.00
#
_symmetry.space_group_name_H-M   'P 1'
#
loop_
_entity.id
_entity.type
_entity.pdbx_description
1 polymer ?
#
loop_
_entity_poly.entity_id
_entity_poly.type
_entity_poly.pdbx_seq_one_letter_code
_entity_poly.pdbx_strand_id
1 'polypeptide(L)'
;MTQLEFVHCMMEIKDIANQQQAQRGTTPLYIFDNPSVHLGKDGLQMLIAGGINEDQLLHIATYSPDFNKPIEHAFGSLKAAFRNYLYNSCQLGGADVKPRDLQHGLNNTFMKITAASVMADVLKLPDLWNMVRSRKRSLCVCRDGKQRSGTAGDYPRKDQR
;
A
#
# COMPACT_ATOMS: atom_id res chain seq x y z
N MET A 1 -2.12 8.75 -12.65
CA MET A 1 -2.81 9.52 -11.60
C MET A 1 -2.02 10.79 -11.40
N THR A 2 -2.63 11.93 -11.64
CA THR A 2 -2.06 13.26 -11.35
C THR A 2 -2.07 13.51 -9.84
N GLN A 3 -1.32 14.50 -9.37
CA GLN A 3 -1.32 14.88 -7.94
C GLN A 3 -2.71 15.33 -7.45
N LEU A 4 -3.46 16.05 -8.28
CA LEU A 4 -4.84 16.48 -7.99
C LEU A 4 -5.81 15.30 -7.90
N GLU A 5 -5.72 14.34 -8.83
CA GLU A 5 -6.54 13.12 -8.79
C GLU A 5 -6.27 12.29 -7.53
N PHE A 6 -5.00 12.22 -7.11
CA PHE A 6 -4.61 11.57 -5.87
C PHE A 6 -5.21 12.28 -4.65
N VAL A 7 -5.06 13.60 -4.56
CA VAL A 7 -5.60 14.40 -3.44
C VAL A 7 -7.12 14.25 -3.33
N HIS A 8 -7.85 14.32 -4.45
CA HIS A 8 -9.32 14.14 -4.43
C HIS A 8 -9.72 12.76 -3.92
N CYS A 9 -9.10 11.70 -4.42
CA CYS A 9 -9.33 10.33 -3.94
C CYS A 9 -9.05 10.21 -2.44
N MET A 10 -7.96 10.83 -1.97
CA MET A 10 -7.61 10.82 -0.55
C MET A 10 -8.63 11.55 0.32
N MET A 11 -9.22 12.65 -0.14
CA MET A 11 -10.26 13.36 0.59
C MET A 11 -11.52 12.50 0.77
N GLU A 12 -11.94 11.80 -0.29
CA GLU A 12 -13.08 10.88 -0.22
C GLU A 12 -12.83 9.72 0.76
N ILE A 13 -11.62 9.15 0.74
CA ILE A 13 -11.21 8.08 1.67
C ILE A 13 -11.13 8.60 3.11
N LYS A 14 -10.62 9.83 3.30
CA LYS A 14 -10.39 10.43 4.62
C LYS A 14 -11.67 10.50 5.43
N ASP A 15 -12.76 10.97 4.84
CA ASP A 15 -14.00 11.19 5.58
C ASP A 15 -14.57 9.86 6.10
N ILE A 16 -14.55 8.82 5.26
CA ILE A 16 -14.97 7.47 5.62
C ILE A 16 -14.04 6.89 6.71
N ALA A 17 -12.73 7.00 6.54
CA ALA A 17 -11.75 6.46 7.47
C ALA A 17 -11.82 7.15 8.85
N ASN A 18 -11.88 8.48 8.87
CA ASN A 18 -12.00 9.26 10.09
C ASN A 18 -13.30 8.93 10.83
N GLN A 19 -14.43 8.81 10.13
CA GLN A 19 -15.70 8.44 10.75
C GLN A 19 -15.64 7.05 11.38
N GLN A 20 -15.07 6.06 10.67
CA GLN A 20 -14.93 4.69 11.17
C GLN A 20 -13.99 4.59 12.37
N GLN A 21 -12.88 5.34 12.39
CA GLN A 21 -11.93 5.32 13.50
C GLN A 21 -12.43 6.11 14.70
N ALA A 22 -13.13 7.24 14.49
CA ALA A 22 -13.76 8.00 15.56
C ALA A 22 -14.76 7.15 16.35
N GLN A 23 -15.55 6.31 15.66
CA GLN A 23 -16.44 5.33 16.31
C GLN A 23 -15.71 4.30 17.20
N ARG A 24 -14.41 4.09 16.95
CA ARG A 24 -13.53 3.18 17.71
C ARG A 24 -12.68 3.90 18.75
N GLY A 25 -12.80 5.23 18.88
CA GLY A 25 -11.96 6.05 19.75
C GLY A 25 -10.50 6.15 19.29
N THR A 26 -10.24 5.93 18.01
CA THR A 26 -8.89 5.95 17.42
C THR A 26 -8.78 6.98 16.30
N THR A 27 -7.55 7.34 15.94
CA THR A 27 -7.24 8.23 14.82
C THR A 27 -6.57 7.42 13.71
N PRO A 28 -6.96 7.56 12.43
CA PRO A 28 -6.30 6.84 11.34
C PRO A 28 -4.87 7.35 11.13
N LEU A 29 -3.99 6.42 10.77
CA LEU A 29 -2.65 6.69 10.25
C LEU A 29 -2.63 6.41 8.75
N TYR A 30 -2.13 7.38 7.98
CA TYR A 30 -1.99 7.33 6.53
C TYR A 30 -0.53 7.04 6.17
N ILE A 31 -0.33 6.07 5.29
CA ILE A 31 1.00 5.66 4.81
C ILE A 31 0.99 5.79 3.29
N PHE A 32 2.03 6.41 2.74
CA PHE A 32 2.19 6.59 1.29
C PHE A 32 3.53 6.04 0.84
N ASP A 33 3.54 5.33 -0.28
CA ASP A 33 4.79 5.08 -0.98
C ASP A 33 5.32 6.40 -1.54
N ASN A 34 6.64 6.60 -1.46
CA ASN A 34 7.39 7.66 -2.11
C ASN A 34 6.66 9.03 -2.17
N PRO A 35 6.45 9.70 -1.03
CA PRO A 35 5.67 10.94 -0.95
C PRO A 35 6.19 12.05 -1.89
N SER A 36 7.48 12.07 -2.24
CA SER A 36 8.01 13.03 -3.22
C SER A 36 7.43 12.85 -4.63
N VAL A 37 7.01 11.64 -5.01
CA VAL A 37 6.40 11.33 -6.33
C VAL A 37 4.89 11.58 -6.32
N HIS A 38 4.21 11.27 -5.21
CA HIS A 38 2.75 11.35 -5.12
C HIS A 38 2.23 12.66 -4.52
N LEU A 39 3.01 13.29 -3.63
CA LEU A 39 2.59 14.49 -2.89
C LEU A 39 3.31 15.76 -3.36
N GLY A 40 4.57 15.71 -3.80
CA GLY A 40 5.34 16.93 -4.02
C GLY A 40 5.26 17.87 -2.79
N LYS A 41 5.53 19.18 -2.95
CA LYS A 41 5.23 20.17 -1.88
C LYS A 41 3.74 20.52 -1.85
N ASP A 42 3.11 20.61 -3.01
CA ASP A 42 1.75 21.14 -3.16
C ASP A 42 0.68 20.14 -2.71
N GLY A 43 0.83 18.85 -3.05
CA GLY A 43 -0.12 17.80 -2.63
C GLY A 43 -0.12 17.55 -1.13
N LEU A 44 1.04 17.65 -0.45
CA LEU A 44 1.10 17.58 1.01
C LEU A 44 0.35 18.74 1.66
N GLN A 45 0.56 19.97 1.17
CA GLN A 45 -0.19 21.13 1.66
C GLN A 45 -1.69 20.98 1.43
N MET A 46 -2.10 20.41 0.29
CA MET A 46 -3.51 20.16 -0.01
C MET A 46 -4.12 19.09 0.91
N LEU A 47 -3.39 18.02 1.25
CA LEU A 47 -3.86 17.04 2.24
C LEU A 47 -4.01 17.64 3.64
N ILE A 48 -3.05 18.47 4.05
CA ILE A 48 -3.09 19.18 5.34
C ILE A 48 -4.25 20.17 5.38
N ALA A 49 -4.43 20.98 4.33
CA ALA A 49 -5.57 21.88 4.19
C ALA A 49 -6.90 21.12 4.18
N GLY A 50 -6.89 19.90 3.63
CA GLY A 50 -7.99 18.95 3.65
C GLY A 50 -8.22 18.27 5.00
N GLY A 51 -7.42 18.57 6.04
CA GLY A 51 -7.60 18.06 7.39
C GLY A 51 -7.03 16.67 7.66
N ILE A 52 -6.00 16.26 6.89
CA ILE A 52 -5.09 15.18 7.28
C ILE A 52 -3.89 15.83 7.96
N ASN A 53 -3.78 15.70 9.27
CA ASN A 53 -2.71 16.35 10.03
C ASN A 53 -1.39 15.60 9.86
N GLU A 54 -0.26 16.30 10.06
CA GLU A 54 1.09 15.73 9.97
C GLU A 54 1.26 14.53 10.93
N ASP A 55 0.66 14.60 12.11
CA ASP A 55 0.67 13.53 13.12
C ASP A 55 -0.03 12.24 12.66
N GLN A 56 -0.90 12.35 11.64
CA GLN A 56 -1.58 11.22 11.02
C GLN A 56 -0.78 10.64 9.87
N LEU A 57 0.31 11.27 9.45
CA LEU A 57 1.16 10.81 8.36
C LEU A 57 2.31 9.96 8.90
N LEU A 58 2.36 8.70 8.49
CA LEU A 58 3.52 7.87 8.76
C LEU A 58 4.61 8.16 7.72
N HIS A 59 5.68 8.81 8.16
CA HIS A 59 6.86 9.02 7.34
C HIS A 59 7.68 7.72 7.24
N ILE A 60 7.73 7.16 6.03
CA ILE A 60 8.61 6.04 5.71
C ILE A 60 9.85 6.54 4.97
N ALA A 61 10.99 5.90 5.19
CA ALA A 61 12.22 6.22 4.47
C ALA A 61 12.06 5.92 2.97
N THR A 62 12.67 6.75 2.12
CA THR A 62 12.69 6.53 0.67
C THR A 62 13.27 5.15 0.33
N TYR A 63 12.74 4.49 -0.70
CA TYR A 63 13.16 3.14 -1.12
C TYR A 63 12.92 2.03 -0.08
N SER A 64 11.79 2.07 0.63
CA SER A 64 11.40 1.03 1.59
C SER A 64 10.21 0.19 1.14
N PRO A 65 10.35 -0.64 0.08
CA PRO A 65 9.24 -1.41 -0.49
C PRO A 65 8.60 -2.37 0.50
N ASP A 66 9.31 -2.79 1.55
CA ASP A 66 8.76 -3.66 2.59
C ASP A 66 7.62 -3.01 3.38
N PHE A 67 7.66 -1.69 3.60
CA PHE A 67 6.54 -0.97 4.23
C PHE A 67 5.35 -0.82 3.28
N ASN A 68 5.61 -0.89 1.98
CA ASN A 68 4.58 -0.90 0.95
C ASN A 68 4.03 -2.30 0.67
N LYS A 69 4.58 -3.38 1.26
CA LYS A 69 4.10 -4.76 1.04
C LYS A 69 2.59 -4.94 1.13
N PRO A 70 1.86 -4.33 2.09
CA PRO A 70 0.40 -4.44 2.12
C PRO A 70 -0.24 -3.89 0.84
N ILE A 71 0.27 -2.76 0.34
CA ILE A 71 -0.18 -2.11 -0.90
C ILE A 71 0.29 -2.94 -2.11
N GLU A 72 1.57 -3.31 -2.19
CA GLU A 72 2.13 -4.12 -3.28
C GLU A 72 1.51 -5.51 -3.37
N HIS A 73 1.11 -6.13 -2.26
CA HIS A 73 0.44 -7.43 -2.26
C HIS A 73 -0.99 -7.30 -2.78
N ALA A 74 -1.73 -6.27 -2.38
CA ALA A 74 -3.04 -5.96 -2.93
C ALA A 74 -2.93 -5.68 -4.45
N PHE A 75 -2.01 -4.82 -4.87
CA PHE A 75 -1.76 -4.51 -6.29
C PHE A 75 -1.22 -5.72 -7.07
N GLY A 76 -0.37 -6.54 -6.48
CA GLY A 76 0.19 -7.75 -7.08
C GLY A 76 -0.89 -8.80 -7.34
N SER A 77 -1.79 -8.98 -6.36
CA SER A 77 -2.97 -9.84 -6.49
C SER A 77 -3.92 -9.34 -7.58
N LEU A 78 -4.18 -8.02 -7.62
CA LEU A 78 -4.93 -7.36 -8.69
C LEU A 78 -4.30 -7.59 -10.06
N LYS A 79 -2.99 -7.34 -10.18
CA LYS A 79 -2.24 -7.48 -11.44
C LYS A 79 -2.26 -8.92 -11.94
N ALA A 80 -2.03 -9.90 -11.07
CA ALA A 80 -2.05 -11.31 -11.44
C ALA A 80 -3.44 -11.77 -11.88
N ALA A 81 -4.48 -11.41 -11.13
CA ALA A 81 -5.86 -11.79 -11.45
C ALA A 81 -6.37 -11.09 -12.71
N PHE A 82 -6.07 -9.80 -12.91
CA PHE A 82 -6.42 -9.08 -14.13
C PHE A 82 -5.66 -9.62 -15.34
N ARG A 83 -4.36 -9.91 -15.20
CA ARG A 83 -3.57 -10.57 -16.25
C ARG A 83 -4.17 -11.92 -16.62
N ASN A 84 -4.53 -12.75 -15.65
CA ASN A 84 -5.13 -14.07 -15.91
C ASN A 84 -6.51 -13.93 -16.58
N TYR A 85 -7.31 -12.93 -16.19
CA TYR A 85 -8.55 -12.60 -16.88
C TYR A 85 -8.30 -12.24 -18.35
N LEU A 86 -7.33 -11.35 -18.63
CA LEU A 86 -6.93 -11.00 -20.00
C LEU A 86 -6.43 -12.23 -20.78
N TYR A 87 -5.59 -13.09 -20.21
CA TYR A 87 -5.14 -14.30 -20.91
C TYR A 87 -6.30 -15.22 -21.24
N ASN A 88 -7.17 -15.51 -20.28
CA ASN A 88 -8.29 -16.44 -20.48
C ASN A 88 -9.34 -15.87 -21.45
N SER A 89 -9.63 -14.57 -21.37
CA SER A 89 -10.65 -13.95 -22.23
C SER A 89 -10.10 -13.58 -23.62
N CYS A 90 -8.83 -13.18 -23.73
CA CYS A 90 -8.26 -12.66 -24.97
C CYS A 90 -7.49 -13.71 -25.78
N GLN A 91 -6.81 -14.68 -25.16
CA GLN A 91 -6.13 -15.75 -25.93
C GLN A 91 -7.08 -16.86 -26.38
N LEU A 92 -8.19 -17.12 -25.67
CA LEU A 92 -9.16 -18.13 -26.11
C LEU A 92 -10.16 -17.61 -27.15
N GLY A 93 -10.28 -16.29 -27.34
CA GLY A 93 -11.30 -15.67 -28.20
C GLY A 93 -10.80 -15.03 -29.50
N GLY A 94 -9.50 -14.77 -29.65
CA GLY A 94 -8.95 -14.10 -30.84
C GLY A 94 -9.52 -12.70 -31.16
N ALA A 95 -10.18 -12.01 -30.22
CA ALA A 95 -11.13 -10.95 -30.56
C ALA A 95 -11.10 -9.67 -29.68
N ASP A 96 -11.64 -8.60 -30.28
CA ASP A 96 -11.98 -7.27 -29.76
C ASP A 96 -12.44 -7.26 -28.28
N VAL A 97 -11.55 -6.82 -27.39
CA VAL A 97 -11.88 -6.60 -25.98
C VAL A 97 -12.54 -5.25 -25.82
N LYS A 98 -13.82 -5.22 -25.46
CA LYS A 98 -14.52 -3.95 -25.20
C LYS A 98 -14.10 -3.39 -23.84
N PRO A 99 -13.98 -2.05 -23.70
CA PRO A 99 -13.65 -1.41 -22.42
C PRO A 99 -14.56 -1.83 -21.25
N ARG A 100 -15.83 -2.15 -21.53
CA ARG A 100 -16.80 -2.62 -20.51
C ARG A 100 -16.42 -3.98 -19.91
N ASP A 101 -15.85 -4.87 -20.70
CA ASP A 101 -15.44 -6.20 -20.24
C ASP A 101 -14.18 -6.11 -19.37
N LEU A 102 -13.31 -5.14 -19.67
CA LEU A 102 -12.16 -4.80 -18.81
C LEU A 102 -12.62 -4.23 -17.47
N GLN A 103 -13.58 -3.30 -17.47
CA GLN A 103 -14.14 -2.73 -16.25
C GLN A 103 -14.79 -3.79 -15.37
N HIS A 104 -15.55 -4.73 -15.96
CA HIS A 104 -16.16 -5.82 -15.22
C HIS A 104 -15.11 -6.78 -14.63
N GLY A 105 -14.07 -7.12 -15.41
CA GLY A 105 -12.95 -7.95 -14.95
C GLY A 105 -12.16 -7.31 -13.80
N LEU A 106 -11.92 -5.99 -13.87
CA LEU A 106 -11.31 -5.22 -12.79
C LEU A 106 -12.18 -5.25 -11.53
N ASN A 107 -13.47 -4.93 -11.64
CA ASN A 107 -14.38 -4.90 -10.49
C ASN A 107 -14.44 -6.27 -9.78
N ASN A 108 -14.61 -7.35 -10.54
CA ASN A 108 -14.62 -8.72 -9.99
C ASN A 108 -13.30 -9.09 -9.31
N THR A 109 -12.18 -8.54 -9.79
CA THR A 109 -10.87 -8.74 -9.17
C THR A 109 -10.72 -7.94 -7.88
N PHE A 110 -11.16 -6.68 -7.87
CA PHE A 110 -11.20 -5.84 -6.67
C PHE A 110 -12.01 -6.50 -5.54
N MET A 111 -13.17 -7.07 -5.86
CA MET A 111 -14.01 -7.77 -4.88
C MET A 111 -13.35 -9.01 -4.26
N LYS A 112 -12.27 -9.55 -4.86
CA LYS A 112 -11.49 -10.67 -4.29
C LYS A 112 -10.46 -10.21 -3.25
N ILE A 113 -10.13 -8.92 -3.20
CA ILE A 113 -9.31 -8.36 -2.12
C ILE A 113 -10.20 -8.20 -0.89
N THR A 114 -9.97 -9.06 0.10
CA THR A 114 -10.73 -9.03 1.35
C THR A 114 -9.99 -8.21 2.39
N ALA A 115 -10.73 -7.58 3.32
CA ALA A 115 -10.14 -6.91 4.48
C ALA A 115 -9.19 -7.85 5.24
N ALA A 116 -9.51 -9.14 5.35
CA ALA A 116 -8.66 -10.15 5.98
C ALA A 116 -7.29 -10.29 5.28
N SER A 117 -7.27 -10.32 3.95
CA SER A 117 -6.03 -10.44 3.17
C SER A 117 -5.10 -9.24 3.37
N VAL A 118 -5.65 -8.03 3.44
CA VAL A 118 -4.89 -6.80 3.70
C VAL A 118 -4.41 -6.75 5.16
N MET A 119 -5.29 -7.10 6.11
CA MET A 119 -4.97 -7.10 7.54
C MET A 119 -3.82 -8.05 7.89
N ALA A 120 -3.74 -9.21 7.23
CA ALA A 120 -2.64 -10.16 7.46
C ALA A 120 -1.25 -9.55 7.19
N ASP A 121 -1.14 -8.59 6.28
CA ASP A 121 0.13 -7.90 5.97
C ASP A 121 0.32 -6.64 6.80
N VAL A 122 -0.74 -5.88 7.07
CA VAL A 122 -0.69 -4.74 8.01
C VAL A 122 -0.21 -5.19 9.39
N LEU A 123 -0.68 -6.36 9.84
CA LEU A 123 -0.24 -6.95 11.10
C LEU A 123 1.24 -7.32 11.13
N LYS A 124 1.98 -7.33 10.02
CA LYS A 124 3.43 -7.60 10.00
C LYS A 124 4.28 -6.32 10.08
N LEU A 125 3.68 -5.14 9.90
CA LEU A 125 4.41 -3.86 9.85
C LEU A 125 5.21 -3.54 11.13
N PRO A 126 4.71 -3.79 12.35
CA PRO A 126 5.52 -3.53 13.55
C PRO A 126 6.77 -4.41 13.66
N ASP A 127 6.71 -5.66 13.19
CA ASP A 127 7.87 -6.55 13.18
C ASP A 127 8.89 -6.10 12.13
N LEU A 128 8.40 -5.62 10.98
CA LEU A 128 9.24 -4.99 9.97
C LEU A 128 9.94 -3.74 10.52
N TRP A 129 9.22 -2.90 11.28
CA TRP A 129 9.80 -1.73 11.94
C TRP A 129 10.93 -2.13 12.89
N ASN A 130 10.72 -3.20 13.67
CA ASN A 130 11.74 -3.76 14.54
C ASN A 130 12.99 -4.21 13.77
N MET A 131 12.82 -4.88 12.64
CA MET A 131 13.95 -5.29 11.79
C MET A 131 14.71 -4.09 11.22
N VAL A 132 13.99 -3.07 10.74
CA VAL A 132 14.58 -1.89 10.11
C VAL A 132 15.35 -1.04 11.11
N ARG A 133 14.81 -0.80 12.32
CA ARG A 133 15.50 -0.02 13.36
C ARG A 133 16.68 -0.75 14.00
N SER A 134 16.71 -2.07 13.92
CA SER A 134 17.77 -2.89 14.51
C SER A 134 19.07 -2.77 13.71
N ARG A 135 20.22 -2.84 14.40
CA ARG A 135 21.53 -2.78 13.74
C ARG A 135 21.66 -3.89 12.70
N LYS A 136 22.38 -3.62 11.61
CA LYS A 136 22.58 -4.58 10.52
C LYS A 136 23.17 -5.88 11.08
N ARG A 137 22.56 -7.02 10.74
CA ARG A 137 22.91 -8.38 11.23
C ARG A 137 22.72 -8.63 12.74
N SER A 138 22.23 -7.67 13.51
CA SER A 138 21.82 -7.95 14.90
C SER A 138 20.52 -8.75 14.91
N LEU A 139 20.36 -9.68 15.84
CA LEU A 139 19.12 -10.44 15.98
C LEU A 139 18.09 -9.61 16.74
N CYS A 140 16.88 -9.52 16.19
CA CYS A 140 15.71 -8.97 16.86
C CYS A 140 14.64 -10.04 16.98
N VAL A 141 13.91 -10.02 18.09
CA VAL A 141 12.78 -10.94 18.33
C VAL A 141 11.50 -10.26 17.86
N CYS A 142 10.84 -10.85 16.88
CA CYS A 142 9.55 -10.39 16.39
C CYS A 142 8.42 -10.86 17.31
N ARG A 143 7.21 -10.31 17.15
CA ARG A 143 6.04 -10.68 17.97
C ARG A 143 5.59 -12.14 17.80
N ASP A 144 5.98 -12.78 16.70
CA ASP A 144 5.81 -14.22 16.46
C ASP A 144 6.84 -15.09 17.22
N GLY A 145 7.68 -14.48 18.06
CA GLY A 145 8.76 -15.15 18.80
C GLY A 145 9.96 -15.54 17.95
N LYS A 146 9.93 -15.29 16.63
CA LYS A 146 11.03 -15.66 15.74
C LYS A 146 12.13 -14.60 15.77
N GLN A 147 13.37 -15.07 15.70
CA GLN A 147 14.52 -14.21 15.53
C GLN A 147 14.70 -13.85 14.06
N ARG A 148 14.89 -12.57 13.77
CA ARG A 148 15.17 -12.06 12.43
C ARG A 148 16.35 -11.09 12.48
N SER A 149 17.13 -11.06 11.41
CA SER A 149 18.27 -10.15 11.30
C SER A 149 17.78 -8.72 11.04
N GLY A 150 18.31 -7.79 11.81
CA GLY A 150 18.16 -6.36 11.59
C GLY A 150 18.81 -5.92 10.29
N THR A 151 18.17 -4.97 9.62
CA THR A 151 18.63 -4.44 8.34
C THR A 151 19.29 -3.07 8.47
N ALA A 152 19.06 -2.34 9.57
CA ALA A 152 19.47 -0.93 9.70
C ALA A 152 19.02 -0.04 8.54
N GLY A 153 17.87 -0.37 7.92
CA GLY A 153 17.40 0.29 6.69
C GLY A 153 18.20 -0.04 5.43
N ASP A 154 19.21 -0.91 5.52
CA ASP A 154 20.01 -1.35 4.38
C ASP A 154 19.29 -2.46 3.62
N TYR A 155 18.59 -2.07 2.56
CA TYR A 155 17.94 -2.98 1.62
C TYR A 155 18.79 -3.12 0.35
N PRO A 156 19.10 -4.37 -0.06
CA PRO A 156 19.88 -4.60 -1.26
C PRO A 156 19.12 -4.07 -2.46
N ARG A 157 19.76 -3.16 -3.20
CA ARG A 157 19.22 -2.64 -4.46
C ARG A 157 19.22 -3.77 -5.50
N LYS A 158 18.30 -3.71 -6.48
CA LYS A 158 18.11 -4.77 -7.49
C LYS A 158 19.36 -5.02 -8.35
N ASP A 159 20.25 -4.04 -8.45
CA ASP A 159 21.56 -4.09 -9.12
C ASP A 159 22.66 -4.78 -8.29
N GLN A 160 22.36 -5.16 -7.04
CA GLN A 160 23.29 -5.85 -6.14
C GLN A 160 22.93 -7.33 -5.90
N ARG A 161 22.07 -7.91 -6.75
CA ARG A 161 21.67 -9.32 -6.72
C ARG A 161 22.16 -10.07 -7.95
#